data_AF-A0AAV1DY95-F1
#
_entry.id   AF-A0AAV1DY95-F1
#
_cell.length_a   1.000
_cell.length_b   1.000
_cell.length_c   1.000
_cell.angle_alpha   90.00
_cell.angle_beta   90.00
_cell.angle_gamma   90.00
#
_symmetry.space_group_name_H-M   'P 1'
#
loop_
_entity.id
_entity.type
_entity.pdbx_description
1 polymer ?
#
loop_
_entity_poly.entity_id
_entity_poly.type
_entity_poly.pdbx_seq_one_letter_code
_entity_poly.pdbx_strand_id
1 'polypeptide(L)'
;MKAGKRQRNKYVGVSSVGKTLVVMGFGKVGSEVTTRAKGLGMNVIAHNPYAPADRARAIGVELVSFDQAISAADFISLHMGGVIDEYALVRALDNGIVARAVLDVFAEEPPLKDSELVQHENVIVTPHLGASTKEEHEGVAAEIAKAVVGALNGKLSVTVVNAPMVPAAVLSELAPYVVLAEKLGRLAVTASRWWKWHSICEGCL
;
A
#
# COMPACT_ATOMS: atom_id res chain seq x y z
N MET A 1 -8.82 27.91 -15.59
CA MET A 1 -9.78 28.60 -14.71
C MET A 1 -9.10 29.59 -13.76
N LYS A 2 -8.20 29.20 -12.85
CA LYS A 2 -7.49 30.14 -11.94
C LYS A 2 -6.72 31.25 -12.68
N ALA A 3 -6.10 30.94 -13.81
CA ALA A 3 -5.43 31.91 -14.68
C ALA A 3 -6.39 32.69 -15.62
N GLY A 4 -7.70 32.72 -15.34
CA GLY A 4 -8.72 33.39 -16.17
C GLY A 4 -9.01 32.75 -17.54
N LYS A 5 -8.18 31.80 -18.00
CA LYS A 5 -8.35 31.13 -19.30
C LYS A 5 -9.36 29.98 -19.22
N ARG A 6 -10.32 29.95 -20.15
CA ARG A 6 -11.29 28.85 -20.38
C ARG A 6 -10.81 27.95 -21.51
N GLN A 7 -10.26 26.79 -21.17
CA GLN A 7 -9.63 25.87 -22.13
C GLN A 7 -10.40 24.54 -22.24
N ARG A 8 -11.68 24.59 -22.63
CA ARG A 8 -12.54 23.38 -22.68
C ARG A 8 -11.96 22.29 -23.61
N ASN A 9 -11.41 22.69 -24.75
CA ASN A 9 -10.93 21.75 -25.76
C ASN A 9 -9.54 21.15 -25.42
N LYS A 10 -8.83 21.70 -24.43
CA LYS A 10 -7.50 21.19 -24.03
C LYS A 10 -7.60 19.93 -23.17
N TYR A 11 -8.66 19.81 -22.37
CA TYR A 11 -8.78 18.74 -21.38
C TYR A 11 -9.86 17.75 -21.78
N VAL A 12 -9.47 16.49 -21.96
CA VAL A 12 -10.38 15.37 -22.17
C VAL A 12 -10.32 14.46 -20.93
N GLY A 13 -11.49 14.21 -20.35
CA GLY A 13 -11.65 13.32 -19.20
C GLY A 13 -11.68 11.85 -19.62
N VAL A 14 -11.41 10.96 -18.66
CA VAL A 14 -11.57 9.52 -18.82
C VAL A 14 -12.66 9.07 -17.84
N SER A 15 -13.64 8.31 -18.32
CA SER A 15 -14.67 7.70 -17.46
C SER A 15 -14.05 6.62 -16.60
N SER A 16 -14.39 6.56 -15.31
CA SER A 16 -13.98 5.47 -14.41
C SER A 16 -14.84 4.21 -14.56
N VAL A 17 -16.07 4.34 -15.05
CA VAL A 17 -17.03 3.21 -15.12
C VAL A 17 -16.52 2.13 -16.07
N GLY A 18 -16.49 0.89 -15.60
CA GLY A 18 -16.02 -0.29 -16.33
C GLY A 18 -14.50 -0.41 -16.46
N LYS A 19 -13.74 0.56 -15.93
CA LYS A 19 -12.28 0.56 -15.97
C LYS A 19 -11.67 -0.23 -14.82
N THR A 20 -10.49 -0.77 -15.03
CA THR A 20 -9.77 -1.56 -14.03
C THR A 20 -8.88 -0.67 -13.18
N LEU A 21 -9.19 -0.60 -11.88
CA LEU A 21 -8.29 -0.07 -10.86
C LEU A 21 -7.45 -1.21 -10.26
N VAL A 22 -6.14 -0.98 -10.20
CA VAL A 22 -5.19 -1.87 -9.56
C VAL A 22 -4.73 -1.26 -8.25
N VAL A 23 -4.98 -1.96 -7.14
CA VAL A 23 -4.57 -1.53 -5.80
C VAL A 23 -3.26 -2.21 -5.43
N MET A 24 -2.16 -1.45 -5.39
CA MET A 24 -0.86 -1.93 -4.92
C MET A 24 -0.74 -1.68 -3.42
N GLY A 25 -0.71 -2.76 -2.64
CA GLY A 25 -0.72 -2.69 -1.17
C GLY A 25 -2.13 -2.86 -0.59
N PHE A 26 -2.65 -4.08 -0.69
CA PHE A 26 -3.95 -4.45 -0.10
C PHE A 26 -3.87 -4.58 1.43
N GLY A 27 -4.08 -3.47 2.14
CA GLY A 27 -4.17 -3.36 3.60
C GLY A 27 -5.46 -2.65 4.02
N LYS A 28 -5.47 -1.98 5.19
CA LYS A 28 -6.62 -1.19 5.66
C LYS A 28 -7.05 -0.12 4.63
N VAL A 29 -6.09 0.70 4.19
CA VAL A 29 -6.34 1.77 3.20
C VAL A 29 -6.74 1.19 1.84
N GLY A 30 -5.99 0.20 1.34
CA GLY A 30 -6.29 -0.44 0.06
C GLY A 30 -7.69 -1.07 -0.01
N SER A 31 -8.18 -1.68 1.08
CA SER A 31 -9.55 -2.20 1.13
C SER A 31 -10.60 -1.10 1.07
N GLU A 32 -10.35 0.03 1.74
CA GLU A 32 -11.26 1.19 1.73
C GLU A 32 -11.33 1.87 0.36
N VAL A 33 -10.19 1.99 -0.32
CA VAL A 33 -10.10 2.47 -1.71
C VAL A 33 -10.84 1.55 -2.65
N THR A 34 -10.67 0.23 -2.48
CA THR A 34 -11.40 -0.77 -3.26
C THR A 34 -12.92 -0.59 -3.14
N THR A 35 -13.44 -0.49 -1.91
CA THR A 35 -14.88 -0.33 -1.67
C THR A 35 -15.45 0.89 -2.38
N ARG A 36 -14.74 2.02 -2.31
CA ARG A 36 -15.14 3.28 -2.98
C ARG A 36 -15.07 3.14 -4.50
N ALA A 37 -13.99 2.56 -5.04
CA ALA A 37 -13.81 2.37 -6.48
C ALA A 37 -14.89 1.47 -7.10
N LYS A 38 -15.28 0.40 -6.40
CA LYS A 38 -16.41 -0.44 -6.81
C LYS A 38 -17.72 0.34 -6.82
N GLY A 39 -17.95 1.19 -5.83
CA GLY A 39 -19.10 2.11 -5.81
C GLY A 39 -19.14 3.08 -7.00
N LEU A 40 -17.97 3.40 -7.57
CA LEU A 40 -17.83 4.20 -8.80
C LEU A 40 -17.95 3.37 -10.09
N GLY A 41 -18.31 2.07 -9.99
CA GLY A 41 -18.47 1.17 -11.12
C GLY A 41 -17.17 0.67 -11.73
N MET A 42 -16.06 0.70 -11.00
CA MET A 42 -14.77 0.18 -11.46
C MET A 42 -14.65 -1.33 -11.23
N ASN A 43 -13.90 -2.01 -12.11
CA ASN A 43 -13.35 -3.33 -11.83
C ASN A 43 -12.12 -3.14 -10.93
N VAL A 44 -11.96 -3.95 -9.88
CA VAL A 44 -10.82 -3.78 -8.95
C VAL A 44 -10.09 -5.09 -8.75
N ILE A 45 -8.79 -5.07 -9.02
CA ILE A 45 -7.83 -6.13 -8.68
C ILE A 45 -6.76 -5.54 -7.77
N ALA A 46 -6.04 -6.39 -7.04
CA ALA A 46 -5.02 -5.92 -6.11
C ALA A 46 -3.76 -6.77 -6.16
N HIS A 47 -2.63 -6.16 -5.81
CA HIS A 47 -1.37 -6.85 -5.62
C HIS A 47 -0.87 -6.59 -4.20
N ASN A 48 -0.64 -7.66 -3.44
CA ASN A 48 0.06 -7.62 -2.16
C ASN A 48 0.67 -9.00 -1.86
N PRO A 49 2.01 -9.14 -1.89
CA PRO A 49 2.67 -10.42 -1.66
C PRO A 49 2.53 -10.93 -0.22
N TYR A 50 2.07 -10.09 0.71
CA TYR A 50 1.93 -10.39 2.13
C TYR A 50 0.48 -10.46 2.60
N ALA A 51 -0.49 -10.06 1.77
CA ALA A 51 -1.90 -10.12 2.17
C ALA A 51 -2.44 -11.55 2.07
N PRO A 52 -3.23 -12.01 3.05
CA PRO A 52 -3.93 -13.26 2.94
C PRO A 52 -5.11 -13.11 1.95
N ALA A 53 -5.23 -14.08 1.03
CA ALA A 53 -6.14 -14.00 -0.12
C ALA A 53 -7.63 -14.14 0.24
N ASP A 54 -7.93 -14.65 1.43
CA ASP A 54 -9.28 -14.70 1.99
C ASP A 54 -9.88 -13.30 2.20
N ARG A 55 -9.11 -12.35 2.73
CA ARG A 55 -9.54 -10.97 2.98
C ARG A 55 -9.90 -10.24 1.69
N ALA A 56 -9.09 -10.42 0.65
CA ALA A 56 -9.37 -9.83 -0.66
C ALA A 56 -10.64 -10.42 -1.28
N ARG A 57 -10.79 -11.75 -1.25
CA ARG A 57 -11.99 -12.44 -1.75
C ARG A 57 -13.27 -12.05 -1.02
N ALA A 58 -13.20 -11.82 0.29
CA ALA A 58 -14.36 -11.41 1.09
C ALA A 58 -15.00 -10.10 0.60
N ILE A 59 -14.22 -9.21 0.00
CA ILE A 59 -14.72 -7.98 -0.62
C ILE A 59 -14.75 -8.05 -2.15
N GLY A 60 -14.65 -9.26 -2.72
CA GLY A 60 -14.72 -9.54 -4.15
C GLY A 60 -13.52 -9.04 -4.96
N VAL A 61 -12.33 -9.03 -4.38
CA VAL A 61 -11.09 -8.61 -5.05
C VAL A 61 -10.19 -9.81 -5.26
N GLU A 62 -9.59 -9.88 -6.44
CA GLU A 62 -8.57 -10.87 -6.77
C GLU A 62 -7.18 -10.33 -6.44
N LEU A 63 -6.36 -11.14 -5.75
CA LEU A 63 -4.94 -10.87 -5.61
C LEU A 63 -4.20 -11.45 -6.81
N VAL A 64 -3.56 -10.58 -7.58
CA VAL A 64 -2.85 -10.93 -8.82
C VAL A 64 -1.34 -10.78 -8.68
N SER A 65 -0.58 -11.36 -9.63
CA SER A 65 0.86 -11.13 -9.71
C SER A 65 1.16 -9.67 -10.07
N PHE A 66 2.40 -9.23 -9.83
CA PHE A 66 2.82 -7.86 -10.18
C PHE A 66 2.66 -7.60 -11.69
N ASP A 67 3.09 -8.54 -12.54
CA ASP A 67 3.02 -8.38 -13.99
C ASP A 67 1.57 -8.32 -14.49
N GLN A 68 0.69 -9.12 -13.91
CA GLN A 68 -0.75 -9.08 -14.21
C GLN A 68 -1.37 -7.76 -13.76
N ALA A 69 -1.01 -7.28 -12.57
CA ALA A 69 -1.44 -5.98 -12.06
C ALA A 69 -1.05 -4.85 -13.02
N ILE A 70 0.20 -4.78 -13.45
CA ILE A 70 0.64 -3.73 -14.39
C ILE A 70 -0.06 -3.87 -15.74
N SER A 71 -0.18 -5.09 -16.26
CA SER A 71 -0.74 -5.33 -17.61
C SER A 71 -2.24 -5.07 -17.72
N ALA A 72 -2.98 -5.23 -16.62
CA ALA A 72 -4.44 -5.08 -16.60
C ALA A 72 -4.92 -3.67 -16.18
N ALA A 73 -4.02 -2.79 -15.73
CA ALA A 73 -4.39 -1.51 -15.13
C ALA A 73 -4.84 -0.46 -16.17
N ASP A 74 -6.05 0.08 -16.01
CA ASP A 74 -6.37 1.41 -16.54
C ASP A 74 -5.94 2.50 -15.54
N PHE A 75 -6.01 2.18 -14.25
CA PHE A 75 -5.62 3.05 -13.13
C PHE A 75 -4.83 2.25 -12.10
N ILE A 76 -3.84 2.87 -11.46
CA ILE A 76 -3.08 2.27 -10.36
C ILE A 76 -3.22 3.17 -9.12
N SER A 77 -3.57 2.57 -7.98
CA SER A 77 -3.54 3.21 -6.68
C SER A 77 -2.42 2.60 -5.84
N LEU A 78 -1.59 3.47 -5.28
CA LEU A 78 -0.38 3.12 -4.55
C LEU A 78 -0.54 3.56 -3.10
N HIS A 79 -0.29 2.65 -2.17
CA HIS A 79 -0.45 2.92 -0.74
C HIS A 79 0.85 2.79 0.05
N MET A 80 1.99 2.56 -0.63
CA MET A 80 3.30 2.40 0.00
C MET A 80 4.37 3.13 -0.81
N GLY A 81 5.12 4.03 -0.17
CA GLY A 81 6.27 4.71 -0.76
C GLY A 81 7.40 3.74 -1.09
N GLY A 82 8.21 4.06 -2.10
CA GLY A 82 9.37 3.26 -2.51
C GLY A 82 9.06 1.91 -3.19
N VAL A 83 7.79 1.60 -3.47
CA VAL A 83 7.41 0.38 -4.21
C VAL A 83 7.65 0.51 -5.72
N ILE A 84 7.59 1.73 -6.25
CA ILE A 84 7.79 2.01 -7.67
C ILE A 84 9.12 2.74 -7.87
N ASP A 85 9.83 2.35 -8.93
CA ASP A 85 10.88 3.15 -9.51
C ASP A 85 10.23 4.38 -10.18
N GLU A 86 10.36 5.52 -9.51
CA GLU A 86 9.81 6.80 -9.94
C GLU A 86 10.31 7.20 -11.34
N TYR A 87 11.56 6.89 -11.69
CA TYR A 87 12.10 7.14 -13.03
C TYR A 87 11.47 6.23 -14.08
N ALA A 88 11.23 4.96 -13.73
CA ALA A 88 10.53 4.05 -14.63
C ALA A 88 9.08 4.50 -14.88
N LEU A 89 8.42 5.04 -13.86
CA LEU A 89 7.07 5.60 -14.00
C LEU A 89 7.06 6.82 -14.92
N VAL A 90 8.00 7.76 -14.77
CA VAL A 90 8.15 8.91 -15.69
C VAL A 90 8.33 8.41 -17.13
N ARG A 91 9.26 7.48 -17.38
CA ARG A 91 9.45 6.90 -18.72
C ARG A 91 8.19 6.22 -19.26
N ALA A 92 7.43 5.54 -18.42
CA ALA A 92 6.19 4.88 -18.84
C ALA A 92 5.09 5.90 -19.19
N LEU A 93 5.04 7.04 -18.49
CA LEU A 93 4.15 8.15 -18.80
C LEU A 93 4.54 8.82 -20.13
N ASP A 94 5.83 9.09 -20.33
CA ASP A 94 6.35 9.70 -21.57
C ASP A 94 6.08 8.83 -22.81
N ASN A 95 6.26 7.51 -22.68
CA ASN A 95 6.00 6.54 -23.75
C ASN A 95 4.51 6.20 -23.93
N GLY A 96 3.62 6.80 -23.14
CA GLY A 96 2.18 6.57 -23.21
C GLY A 96 1.74 5.16 -22.76
N ILE A 97 2.62 4.39 -22.12
CA ILE A 97 2.29 3.11 -21.50
C ILE A 97 1.36 3.33 -20.30
N VAL A 98 1.64 4.38 -19.53
CA VAL A 98 0.77 4.86 -18.45
C VAL A 98 0.14 6.18 -18.89
N ALA A 99 -1.19 6.25 -18.92
CA ALA A 99 -1.88 7.46 -19.34
C ALA A 99 -1.78 8.59 -18.28
N ARG A 100 -1.93 8.23 -17.00
CA ARG A 100 -1.83 9.14 -15.84
C ARG A 100 -1.43 8.38 -14.59
N ALA A 101 -0.81 9.07 -13.63
CA ALA A 101 -0.54 8.55 -12.30
C ALA A 101 -1.02 9.51 -11.22
N VAL A 102 -1.38 8.96 -10.05
CA VAL A 102 -1.69 9.74 -8.85
C VAL A 102 -0.86 9.19 -7.70
N LEU A 103 -0.08 10.04 -7.05
CA LEU A 103 0.81 9.65 -5.96
C LEU A 103 0.57 10.50 -4.71
N ASP A 104 0.52 9.85 -3.56
CA ASP A 104 0.49 10.51 -2.25
C ASP A 104 1.79 10.32 -1.47
N VAL A 105 2.59 9.32 -1.84
CA VAL A 105 3.81 8.90 -1.14
C VAL A 105 4.96 8.77 -2.13
N PHE A 106 6.17 9.04 -1.66
CA PHE A 106 7.40 9.04 -2.47
C PHE A 106 8.46 8.13 -1.83
N ALA A 107 9.50 7.78 -2.60
CA ALA A 107 10.63 7.03 -2.06
C ALA A 107 11.41 7.85 -1.00
N GLU A 108 11.56 9.15 -1.25
CA GLU A 108 12.12 10.12 -0.31
C GLU A 108 11.11 11.25 -0.09
N GLU A 109 10.88 11.61 1.17
CA GLU A 109 9.94 12.67 1.55
C GLU A 109 10.63 13.73 2.40
N PRO A 110 10.65 15.02 1.98
CA PRO A 110 9.96 15.57 0.81
C PRO A 110 10.62 15.21 -0.53
N PRO A 111 9.86 15.12 -1.64
CA PRO A 111 10.44 14.88 -2.95
C PRO A 111 11.38 16.02 -3.37
N LEU A 112 12.34 15.70 -4.23
CA LEU A 112 13.26 16.70 -4.80
C LEU A 112 12.49 17.83 -5.49
N LYS A 113 12.96 19.07 -5.34
CA LYS A 113 12.29 20.27 -5.87
C LYS A 113 12.09 20.23 -7.39
N ASP A 114 13.00 19.57 -8.07
CA ASP A 114 13.08 19.36 -9.51
C ASP A 114 12.64 17.96 -9.94
N SER A 115 11.91 17.23 -9.07
CA SER A 115 11.35 15.93 -9.41
C SER A 115 10.49 16.01 -10.68
N GLU A 116 10.96 15.34 -11.74
CA GLU A 116 10.25 15.23 -13.02
C GLU A 116 8.85 14.64 -12.79
N LEU A 117 8.72 13.67 -11.88
CA LEU A 117 7.46 13.03 -11.56
C LEU A 117 6.45 14.02 -10.96
N VAL A 118 6.88 14.89 -10.05
CA VAL A 118 6.02 15.92 -9.43
C VAL A 118 5.59 16.98 -10.44
N GLN A 119 6.44 17.28 -11.43
CA GLN A 119 6.19 18.30 -12.44
C GLN A 119 5.44 17.78 -13.68
N HIS A 120 5.35 16.46 -13.85
CA HIS A 120 4.78 15.83 -15.04
C HIS A 120 3.29 16.15 -15.21
N GLU A 121 2.87 16.61 -16.40
CA GLU A 121 1.49 17.10 -16.64
C GLU A 121 0.39 16.04 -16.43
N ASN A 122 0.74 14.77 -16.65
CA ASN A 122 -0.17 13.62 -16.45
C ASN A 122 -0.12 13.03 -15.03
N VAL A 123 0.58 13.67 -14.10
CA VAL A 123 0.70 13.20 -12.71
C VAL A 123 0.01 14.18 -11.77
N ILE A 124 -0.80 13.62 -10.86
CA ILE A 124 -1.35 14.37 -9.73
C ILE A 124 -0.62 13.90 -8.49
N VAL A 125 -0.10 14.83 -7.70
CA VAL A 125 0.55 14.51 -6.43
C VAL A 125 -0.16 15.17 -5.26
N THR A 126 -0.16 14.46 -4.12
CA THR A 126 -0.54 15.00 -2.82
C THR A 126 0.60 14.76 -1.83
N PRO A 127 0.87 15.70 -0.90
CA PRO A 127 2.02 15.59 0.01
C PRO A 127 1.68 14.74 1.24
N HIS A 128 1.56 13.42 1.06
CA HIS A 128 1.31 12.44 2.12
C HIS A 128 0.11 12.81 3.00
N LEU A 129 -1.02 13.09 2.36
CA LEU A 129 -2.23 13.58 3.01
C LEU A 129 -3.27 12.49 3.27
N GLY A 130 -3.00 11.23 2.91
CA GLY A 130 -3.96 10.13 3.00
C GLY A 130 -4.60 9.93 4.38
N ALA A 131 -3.91 10.35 5.46
CA ALA A 131 -4.42 10.30 6.84
C ALA A 131 -4.63 11.69 7.49
N SER A 132 -4.46 12.79 6.74
CA SER A 132 -4.56 14.17 7.25
C SER A 132 -6.01 14.68 7.31
N THR A 133 -6.93 13.88 7.85
CA THR A 133 -8.33 14.25 8.09
C THR A 133 -8.56 14.52 9.58
N LYS A 134 -9.61 15.30 9.90
CA LYS A 134 -9.94 15.58 11.31
C LYS A 134 -10.38 14.30 12.02
N GLU A 135 -11.17 13.50 11.32
CA GLU A 135 -11.76 12.26 11.79
C GLU A 135 -10.66 11.22 12.12
N GLU A 136 -9.65 11.04 11.25
CA GLU A 136 -8.52 10.17 11.56
C GLU A 136 -7.68 10.72 12.71
N HIS A 137 -7.40 12.04 12.75
CA HIS A 137 -6.64 12.63 13.85
C HIS A 137 -7.34 12.40 15.20
N GLU A 138 -8.66 12.59 15.27
CA GLU A 138 -9.45 12.33 16.48
C GLU A 138 -9.48 10.84 16.84
N GLY A 139 -9.67 9.96 15.87
CA GLY A 139 -9.67 8.51 16.07
C GLY A 139 -8.32 7.98 16.58
N VAL A 140 -7.22 8.40 15.94
CA VAL A 140 -5.85 8.06 16.33
C VAL A 140 -5.53 8.62 17.71
N ALA A 141 -5.90 9.87 18.00
CA ALA A 141 -5.70 10.45 19.33
C ALA A 141 -6.41 9.63 20.42
N ALA A 142 -7.65 9.21 20.19
CA ALA A 142 -8.39 8.36 21.12
C ALA A 142 -7.76 6.98 21.28
N GLU A 143 -7.26 6.37 20.22
CA GLU A 143 -6.58 5.06 20.25
C GLU A 143 -5.27 5.15 21.05
N ILE A 144 -4.46 6.18 20.80
CA ILE A 144 -3.21 6.43 21.55
C ILE A 144 -3.51 6.69 23.02
N ALA A 145 -4.50 7.52 23.34
CA ALA A 145 -4.88 7.79 24.72
C ALA A 145 -5.27 6.51 25.46
N LYS A 146 -6.07 5.64 24.83
CA LYS A 146 -6.43 4.32 25.39
C LYS A 146 -5.21 3.43 25.58
N ALA A 147 -4.29 3.40 24.62
CA ALA A 147 -3.05 2.63 24.70
C ALA A 147 -2.17 3.10 25.87
N VAL A 148 -2.01 4.42 26.06
CA VAL A 148 -1.24 5.01 27.16
C VAL A 148 -1.87 4.70 28.51
N VAL A 149 -3.19 4.90 28.66
CA VAL A 149 -3.90 4.55 29.90
C VAL A 149 -3.81 3.05 30.19
N GLY A 150 -3.91 2.20 29.16
CA GLY A 150 -3.71 0.76 29.30
C GLY A 150 -2.31 0.43 29.84
N ALA A 151 -1.27 0.99 29.21
CA ALA A 151 0.12 0.78 29.58
C ALA A 151 0.42 1.25 31.02
N LEU A 152 -0.08 2.43 31.42
CA LEU A 152 0.08 2.95 32.79
C LEU A 152 -0.60 2.08 33.84
N ASN A 153 -1.68 1.38 33.48
CA ASN A 153 -2.34 0.40 34.34
C ASN A 153 -1.72 -1.01 34.26
N GLY A 154 -0.53 -1.14 33.66
CA GLY A 154 0.19 -2.41 33.53
C GLY A 154 -0.40 -3.37 32.51
N LYS A 155 -1.33 -2.93 31.64
CA LYS A 155 -1.86 -3.74 30.55
C LYS A 155 -0.91 -3.69 29.36
N LEU A 156 -0.67 -4.84 28.73
CA LEU A 156 0.02 -4.90 27.45
C LEU A 156 -0.88 -4.28 26.37
N SER A 157 -0.39 -3.23 25.71
CA SER A 157 -1.09 -2.66 24.56
C SER A 157 -0.63 -3.37 23.29
N VAL A 158 -1.59 -3.75 22.44
CA VAL A 158 -1.34 -4.37 21.12
C VAL A 158 -0.73 -3.40 20.10
N THR A 159 -0.74 -2.11 20.40
CA THR A 159 -0.23 -1.04 19.52
C THR A 159 1.24 -0.70 19.76
N VAL A 160 1.91 -1.39 20.70
CA VAL A 160 3.31 -1.10 21.01
C VAL A 160 4.21 -1.62 19.89
N VAL A 161 5.03 -0.72 19.35
CA VAL A 161 5.88 -1.00 18.17
C VAL A 161 7.30 -1.45 18.52
N ASN A 162 7.77 -1.11 19.72
CA ASN A 162 9.17 -1.27 20.12
C ASN A 162 9.34 -2.01 21.46
N ALA A 163 8.26 -2.58 22.00
CA ALA A 163 8.32 -3.39 23.20
C ALA A 163 7.60 -4.73 22.99
N PRO A 164 8.19 -5.82 23.48
CA PRO A 164 7.61 -7.15 23.40
C PRO A 164 6.33 -7.22 24.25
N MET A 165 5.32 -7.91 23.72
CA MET A 165 4.02 -8.11 24.37
C MET A 165 4.09 -9.18 25.47
N VAL A 166 4.99 -9.00 26.44
CA VAL A 166 5.22 -9.96 27.52
C VAL A 166 5.43 -9.22 28.83
N PRO A 167 4.89 -9.70 29.97
CA PRO A 167 5.11 -9.04 31.25
C PRO A 167 6.60 -8.91 31.58
N ALA A 168 6.99 -7.81 32.21
CA ALA A 168 8.40 -7.50 32.49
C ALA A 168 9.13 -8.63 33.26
N ALA A 169 8.42 -9.33 34.15
CA ALA A 169 8.94 -10.45 34.92
C ALA A 169 9.38 -11.65 34.05
N VAL A 170 8.75 -11.84 32.90
CA VAL A 170 9.03 -12.96 31.98
C VAL A 170 10.05 -12.53 30.92
N LEU A 171 10.28 -11.22 30.77
CA LEU A 171 11.08 -10.68 29.69
C LEU A 171 12.57 -11.01 29.81
N SER A 172 13.09 -11.00 31.04
CA SER A 172 14.48 -11.39 31.31
C SER A 172 14.76 -12.84 30.93
N GLU A 173 13.79 -13.73 31.10
CA GLU A 173 13.92 -15.14 30.72
C GLU A 173 13.76 -15.37 29.22
N LEU A 174 12.88 -14.61 28.56
CA LEU A 174 12.60 -14.77 27.13
C LEU A 174 13.58 -14.04 26.21
N ALA A 175 14.26 -13.00 26.70
CA ALA A 175 15.19 -12.17 25.91
C ALA A 175 16.18 -12.99 25.05
N PRO A 176 16.82 -14.07 25.54
CA PRO A 176 17.73 -14.88 24.72
C PRO A 176 17.05 -15.61 23.56
N TYR A 177 15.76 -15.96 23.72
CA TYR A 177 15.01 -16.74 22.74
C TYR A 177 14.33 -15.88 21.68
N VAL A 178 14.09 -14.59 21.92
CA VAL A 178 13.47 -13.67 20.94
C VAL A 178 14.29 -13.62 19.65
N VAL A 179 15.62 -13.47 19.75
CA VAL A 179 16.52 -13.43 18.60
C VAL A 179 16.51 -14.77 17.84
N LEU A 180 16.45 -15.89 18.56
CA LEU A 180 16.36 -17.21 17.94
C LEU A 180 15.02 -17.40 17.22
N ALA A 181 13.90 -17.02 17.85
CA ALA A 181 12.57 -17.10 17.27
C ALA A 181 12.45 -16.25 16.01
N GLU A 182 13.04 -15.05 15.99
CA GLU A 182 13.09 -14.20 14.79
C GLU A 182 13.85 -14.88 13.64
N LYS A 183 15.04 -15.44 13.93
CA LYS A 183 15.84 -16.15 12.93
C LYS A 183 15.14 -17.40 12.39
N LEU A 184 14.51 -18.18 13.26
CA LEU A 184 13.73 -19.35 12.86
C LEU A 184 12.50 -18.96 12.03
N GLY A 185 11.82 -17.88 12.37
CA GLY A 185 10.70 -17.35 11.59
C GLY A 185 11.13 -16.93 10.18
N ARG A 186 12.24 -16.18 10.06
CA ARG A 186 12.83 -15.82 8.75
C ARG A 186 13.19 -17.07 7.95
N LEU A 187 13.84 -18.05 8.59
CA LEU A 187 14.19 -19.32 7.95
C LEU A 187 12.94 -20.06 7.44
N ALA A 188 11.88 -20.14 8.24
CA ALA A 188 10.63 -20.79 7.86
C ALA A 188 9.96 -20.11 6.65
N VAL A 189 9.94 -18.77 6.60
CA VAL A 189 9.43 -18.02 5.44
C VAL A 189 10.29 -18.28 4.20
N THR A 190 11.62 -18.29 4.33
CA THR A 190 12.50 -18.60 3.19
C THR A 190 12.34 -20.03 2.71
N ALA A 191 12.25 -21.00 3.62
CA ALA A 191 12.07 -22.42 3.31
C ALA A 191 10.71 -22.69 2.63
N SER A 192 9.63 -22.06 3.11
CA SER A 192 8.31 -22.19 2.47
C SER A 192 8.27 -21.59 1.06
N ARG A 193 9.00 -20.50 0.80
CA ARG A 193 9.18 -19.95 -0.56
C ARG A 193 9.97 -20.91 -1.45
N TRP A 194 11.04 -21.52 -0.92
CA TRP A 194 11.84 -22.54 -1.62
C TRP A 194 11.02 -23.77 -1.98
N TRP A 195 10.21 -24.29 -1.04
CA TRP A 195 9.32 -25.43 -1.29
C TRP A 195 8.33 -25.13 -2.41
N LYS A 196 7.72 -23.94 -2.38
CA LYS A 196 6.79 -23.49 -3.43
C LYS A 196 7.48 -23.39 -4.80
N TRP A 197 8.74 -22.97 -4.83
CA TRP A 197 9.56 -22.95 -6.05
C TRP A 197 9.88 -24.36 -6.57
N HIS A 198 10.26 -25.29 -5.69
CA HIS A 198 10.56 -26.67 -6.06
C HIS A 198 9.33 -27.40 -6.64
N SER A 199 8.15 -27.22 -6.02
CA SER A 199 6.90 -27.81 -6.53
C SER A 199 6.44 -27.22 -7.87
N ILE A 200 6.86 -26.00 -8.22
CA ILE A 200 6.62 -25.41 -9.56
C ILE A 200 7.60 -26.00 -10.58
N CYS A 201 8.86 -26.24 -10.19
CA CYS A 201 9.86 -26.85 -11.07
C CYS A 201 9.57 -28.32 -11.40
N GLU A 202 9.00 -29.10 -10.48
CA GLU A 202 8.61 -30.50 -10.73
C GLU A 202 7.41 -30.63 -11.70
N GLY A 203 6.62 -29.57 -11.91
CA GLY A 203 5.52 -29.55 -12.88
C GLY A 203 5.92 -29.13 -14.30
N CYS A 204 7.20 -28.86 -14.55
CA CYS A 204 7.74 -28.40 -15.84
C CYS A 204 8.60 -29.46 -16.57
N LEU A 205 8.59 -30.72 -16.10
CA LEU A 205 9.21 -31.87 -16.78
C LEU A 205 8.16 -32.79 -17.38
#